data_AF-S9WXF5-F1
#
_entry.id   AF-S9WXF5-F1
#
_cell.length_a   1.000
_cell.length_b   1.000
_cell.length_c   1.000
_cell.angle_alpha   90.00
_cell.angle_beta   90.00
_cell.angle_gamma   90.00
#
_symmetry.space_group_name_H-M   'P 1'
#
loop_
_entity.id
_entity.type
_entity.pdbx_description
1 polymer ?
#
loop_
_entity_poly.entity_id
_entity_poly.type
_entity_poly.pdbx_seq_one_letter_code
_entity_poly.pdbx_strand_id
1 'polypeptide(L)'
;MYYVYSFSLPYYDLSIIDTPMRASRLLSCAACCGGHHHHDTPDSPVEVEKSFLRNVIPLYAKSNGLASTYHRHAFLYQNELIGKVLLALENVPLPTAPRMVLAEGFQRMLEGDCPQRDIRALFEEAHTLARQVLASAVDGGKPHGEERLLQGVRYDPLLRLLAYELTAACDYYYNLMGVGTDPQRSCSVALQMLVGSDLRTDGLLGKMTHAFHDHPRVLETGERLAEVPVDVEEFIKETFLLERDIFGEYRFDARADNVYLLHCLKLSDIVKTPQSFVVLLDPLVKSCGNFDLQSDVVRQGRWVRHTLKAGKEDHRLLSRLPSLETIVLDDDIAEGKKMEILVYYDKPICMHRQKGTTKETKGDLVHTEVFELAVENKNKTFFERWFMDQY
;
A
#
# COMPACT_ATOMS: atom_id res chain seq x y z
N MET A 1 -20.14 -20.21 -56.85
CA MET A 1 -20.86 -18.99 -56.45
C MET A 1 -20.33 -18.60 -55.08
N TYR A 2 -19.33 -17.70 -55.05
CA TYR A 2 -18.73 -17.18 -53.83
C TYR A 2 -19.24 -15.75 -53.66
N TYR A 3 -19.88 -15.45 -52.52
CA TYR A 3 -20.24 -14.08 -52.17
C TYR A 3 -19.07 -13.45 -51.40
N VAL A 4 -18.39 -12.51 -52.06
CA VAL A 4 -17.44 -11.59 -51.46
C VAL A 4 -18.23 -10.42 -50.89
N TYR A 5 -18.28 -10.28 -49.56
CA TYR A 5 -18.73 -9.03 -48.95
C TYR A 5 -17.52 -8.11 -48.77
N SER A 6 -17.46 -7.10 -49.63
CA SER A 6 -16.61 -5.92 -49.48
C SER A 6 -17.24 -5.02 -48.42
N PHE A 7 -16.59 -4.91 -47.25
CA PHE A 7 -16.85 -3.81 -46.33
C PHE A 7 -15.64 -2.87 -46.38
N SER A 8 -15.86 -1.73 -47.00
CA SER A 8 -14.97 -0.58 -47.00
C SER A 8 -14.74 -0.10 -45.58
N LEU A 9 -13.54 -0.31 -45.06
CA LEU A 9 -12.98 0.40 -43.92
C LEU A 9 -13.03 1.92 -44.20
N PRO A 10 -13.52 2.76 -43.27
CA PRO A 10 -13.04 4.12 -43.24
C PRO A 10 -11.59 4.07 -42.76
N TYR A 11 -10.69 4.58 -43.61
CA TYR A 11 -9.37 5.04 -43.19
C TYR A 11 -9.58 6.02 -42.03
N TYR A 12 -9.30 5.61 -40.81
CA TYR A 12 -9.11 6.53 -39.70
C TYR A 12 -7.66 7.02 -39.76
N ASP A 13 -7.55 8.29 -40.08
CA ASP A 13 -6.35 9.11 -40.00
C ASP A 13 -5.74 8.99 -38.59
N LEU A 14 -4.47 8.56 -38.50
CA LEU A 14 -3.71 8.37 -37.26
C LEU A 14 -3.22 9.71 -36.65
N SER A 15 -3.94 10.80 -36.90
CA SER A 15 -3.58 12.17 -36.46
C SER A 15 -4.54 12.79 -35.43
N ILE A 16 -5.42 12.01 -34.81
CA ILE A 16 -6.30 12.48 -33.72
C ILE A 16 -6.03 11.67 -32.45
N ILE A 17 -4.85 11.88 -31.86
CA ILE A 17 -4.64 11.71 -30.42
C ILE A 17 -5.04 13.06 -29.81
N ASP A 18 -6.35 13.24 -29.62
CA ASP A 18 -6.88 14.39 -28.89
C ASP A 18 -8.14 13.97 -28.15
N THR A 19 -7.97 13.25 -27.03
CA THR A 19 -9.05 12.98 -26.08
C THR A 19 -8.62 13.16 -24.62
N PRO A 20 -8.39 14.41 -24.17
CA PRO A 20 -8.55 14.77 -22.76
C PRO A 20 -10.02 15.00 -22.35
N MET A 21 -10.97 15.01 -23.31
CA MET A 21 -12.34 15.50 -23.07
C MET A 21 -13.32 14.51 -22.41
N ARG A 22 -13.06 13.19 -22.36
CA ARG A 22 -13.99 12.23 -21.71
C ARG A 22 -13.67 12.02 -20.24
N ALA A 23 -12.41 11.85 -19.88
CA ALA A 23 -11.99 11.74 -18.49
C ALA A 23 -12.17 13.06 -17.71
N SER A 24 -12.08 14.22 -18.37
CA SER A 24 -12.43 15.53 -17.79
C SER A 24 -13.89 15.62 -17.32
N ARG A 25 -14.82 14.86 -17.92
CA ARG A 25 -16.24 14.89 -17.52
C ARG A 25 -16.50 14.20 -16.18
N LEU A 26 -15.71 13.19 -15.80
CA LEU A 26 -15.82 12.55 -14.49
C LEU A 26 -15.22 13.39 -13.37
N LEU A 27 -14.06 14.01 -13.62
CA LEU A 27 -13.44 14.97 -12.70
C LEU A 27 -14.39 16.14 -12.42
N SER A 28 -15.10 16.61 -13.45
CA SER A 28 -16.13 17.65 -13.29
C SER A 28 -17.45 17.18 -12.67
N CYS A 29 -17.88 15.92 -12.85
CA CYS A 29 -19.15 15.42 -12.30
C CYS A 29 -19.04 14.98 -10.83
N ALA A 30 -17.88 14.47 -10.39
CA ALA A 30 -17.65 14.12 -8.98
C ALA A 30 -17.71 15.35 -8.06
N ALA A 31 -17.29 16.52 -8.56
CA ALA A 31 -17.39 17.80 -7.86
C ALA A 31 -18.85 18.27 -7.63
N CYS A 32 -19.80 17.84 -8.48
CA CYS A 32 -21.21 18.26 -8.39
C CYS A 32 -22.03 17.44 -7.38
N CYS A 33 -21.60 16.23 -7.03
CA CYS A 33 -22.34 15.35 -6.10
C CYS A 33 -21.92 15.52 -4.62
N GLY A 34 -20.93 16.37 -4.33
CA GLY A 34 -20.45 16.65 -2.97
C GLY A 34 -21.12 17.84 -2.27
N GLY A 35 -22.09 18.49 -2.90
CA GLY A 35 -22.68 19.74 -2.40
C GLY A 35 -24.18 19.63 -2.13
N HIS A 36 -24.56 19.10 -0.96
CA HIS A 36 -25.70 19.57 -0.13
C HIS A 36 -25.95 18.61 1.03
N HIS A 37 -25.55 19.00 2.25
CA HIS A 37 -26.39 19.02 3.45
C HIS A 37 -25.68 19.77 4.59
N HIS A 38 -26.41 20.69 5.23
CA HIS A 38 -25.95 21.64 6.26
C HIS A 38 -26.13 21.09 7.69
N HIS A 39 -25.17 21.45 8.57
CA HIS A 39 -25.24 21.67 10.03
C HIS A 39 -25.65 20.53 10.99
N ASP A 40 -24.71 19.98 11.78
CA ASP A 40 -24.48 20.40 13.19
C ASP A 40 -23.32 19.64 13.90
N THR A 41 -22.64 20.36 14.81
CA THR A 41 -21.59 20.00 15.81
C THR A 41 -20.11 19.85 15.39
N PRO A 42 -19.16 20.47 16.15
CA PRO A 42 -17.73 20.37 15.90
C PRO A 42 -17.12 19.22 16.72
N ASP A 43 -17.25 17.99 16.24
CA ASP A 43 -16.36 16.92 16.66
C ASP A 43 -15.07 17.02 15.83
N SER A 44 -13.97 17.29 16.53
CA SER A 44 -12.55 17.20 16.16
C SER A 44 -12.21 16.80 14.71
N PRO A 45 -11.32 17.53 14.00
CA PRO A 45 -10.83 17.09 12.71
C PRO A 45 -9.83 15.96 12.95
N VAL A 46 -10.26 14.71 12.82
CA VAL A 46 -9.32 13.63 12.52
C VAL A 46 -9.41 13.39 11.02
N GLU A 47 -8.75 14.23 10.25
CA GLU A 47 -8.37 13.86 8.88
C GLU A 47 -7.39 12.69 9.01
N VAL A 48 -7.92 11.47 8.93
CA VAL A 48 -7.13 10.25 9.06
C VAL A 48 -6.24 10.15 7.83
N GLU A 49 -4.96 10.46 8.01
CA GLU A 49 -3.91 10.25 7.01
C GLU A 49 -3.87 8.77 6.61
N LYS A 50 -4.03 8.52 5.30
CA LYS A 50 -4.02 7.18 4.69
C LYS A 50 -3.12 7.23 3.47
N SER A 51 -2.37 6.16 3.26
CA SER A 51 -1.54 6.03 2.05
C SER A 51 -2.39 6.26 0.80
N PHE A 52 -1.76 6.74 -0.27
CA PHE A 52 -2.45 6.92 -1.54
C PHE A 52 -3.04 5.59 -2.02
N LEU A 53 -2.29 4.50 -1.88
CA LEU A 53 -2.70 3.15 -2.25
C LEU A 53 -4.01 2.73 -1.56
N ARG A 54 -4.19 3.07 -0.28
CA ARG A 54 -5.43 2.74 0.45
C ARG A 54 -6.65 3.49 -0.07
N ASN A 55 -6.47 4.69 -0.60
CA ASN A 55 -7.55 5.46 -1.22
C ASN A 55 -7.96 4.87 -2.58
N VAL A 56 -7.03 4.25 -3.30
CA VAL A 56 -7.27 3.64 -4.62
C VAL A 56 -7.72 2.17 -4.51
N ILE A 57 -7.39 1.48 -3.42
CA ILE A 57 -7.84 0.11 -3.12
C ILE A 57 -8.60 0.11 -1.78
N PRO A 58 -9.87 0.55 -1.76
CA PRO A 58 -10.59 0.88 -0.54
C PRO A 58 -11.27 -0.31 0.13
N LEU A 59 -11.37 -1.45 -0.55
CA LEU A 59 -12.11 -2.62 -0.10
C LEU A 59 -11.51 -3.90 -0.64
N TYR A 60 -11.79 -5.00 0.06
CA TYR A 60 -11.57 -6.36 -0.42
C TYR A 60 -12.94 -7.00 -0.65
N ALA A 61 -13.21 -7.45 -1.87
CA ALA A 61 -14.45 -8.13 -2.23
C ALA A 61 -14.17 -9.56 -2.69
N LYS A 62 -15.06 -10.47 -2.29
CA LYS A 62 -15.01 -11.88 -2.70
C LYS A 62 -16.41 -12.35 -3.07
N SER A 63 -16.51 -13.05 -4.19
CA SER A 63 -17.75 -13.66 -4.66
C SER A 63 -17.42 -14.85 -5.57
N ASN A 64 -18.44 -15.65 -5.88
CA ASN A 64 -18.40 -16.57 -7.01
C ASN A 64 -18.75 -15.77 -8.28
N GLY A 65 -17.84 -15.70 -9.25
CA GLY A 65 -18.08 -14.99 -10.51
C GLY A 65 -16.86 -14.20 -11.00
N LEU A 66 -17.10 -13.33 -11.98
CA LEU A 66 -16.07 -12.46 -12.55
C LEU A 66 -15.72 -11.32 -11.58
N ALA A 67 -14.42 -11.03 -11.47
CA ALA A 67 -13.88 -9.96 -10.62
C ALA A 67 -14.42 -8.59 -10.99
N SER A 68 -14.53 -8.31 -12.28
CA SER A 68 -15.11 -7.05 -12.76
C SER A 68 -16.55 -6.86 -12.25
N THR A 69 -17.35 -7.93 -12.22
CA THR A 69 -18.76 -7.88 -11.86
C THR A 69 -18.96 -7.66 -10.36
N TYR A 70 -18.33 -8.48 -9.51
CA TYR A 70 -18.56 -8.33 -8.07
C TYR A 70 -17.87 -7.08 -7.48
N HIS A 71 -16.73 -6.63 -8.04
CA HIS A 71 -16.13 -5.36 -7.62
C HIS A 71 -16.98 -4.16 -8.06
N ARG A 72 -17.51 -4.16 -9.29
CA ARG A 72 -18.48 -3.15 -9.74
C ARG A 72 -19.62 -3.01 -8.73
N HIS A 73 -20.28 -4.12 -8.42
CA HIS A 73 -21.40 -4.10 -7.48
C HIS A 73 -21.00 -3.65 -6.08
N ALA A 74 -19.84 -4.06 -5.57
CA ALA A 74 -19.33 -3.59 -4.29
C ALA A 74 -19.09 -2.06 -4.26
N PHE A 75 -18.58 -1.49 -5.35
CA PHE A 75 -18.39 -0.04 -5.49
C PHE A 75 -19.72 0.71 -5.62
N LEU A 76 -20.64 0.21 -6.45
CA LEU A 76 -21.95 0.83 -6.65
C LEU A 76 -22.83 0.81 -5.40
N TYR A 77 -22.68 -0.23 -4.57
CA TYR A 77 -23.39 -0.34 -3.30
C TYR A 77 -22.94 0.74 -2.31
N GLN A 78 -21.66 1.11 -2.32
CA GLN A 78 -21.08 2.19 -1.50
C GLN A 78 -20.50 3.31 -2.38
N ASN A 79 -21.37 4.01 -3.12
CA ASN A 79 -20.99 5.03 -4.12
C ASN A 79 -20.01 6.11 -3.62
N GLU A 80 -20.03 6.45 -2.32
CA GLU A 80 -19.08 7.40 -1.74
C GLU A 80 -17.61 6.96 -1.88
N LEU A 81 -17.34 5.65 -1.96
CA LEU A 81 -15.99 5.12 -2.18
C LEU A 81 -15.46 5.46 -3.58
N ILE A 82 -16.34 5.50 -4.58
CA ILE A 82 -15.96 5.90 -5.95
C ILE A 82 -15.48 7.35 -5.94
N GLY A 83 -16.21 8.24 -5.26
CA GLY A 83 -15.82 9.63 -5.08
C GLY A 83 -14.43 9.75 -4.44
N LYS A 84 -14.14 8.94 -3.41
CA LYS A 84 -12.80 8.91 -2.76
C LYS A 84 -11.69 8.45 -3.70
N VAL A 85 -11.91 7.38 -4.46
CA VAL A 85 -10.92 6.87 -5.44
C VAL A 85 -10.63 7.95 -6.50
N LEU A 86 -11.67 8.53 -7.10
CA LEU A 86 -11.51 9.52 -8.16
C LEU A 86 -10.84 10.80 -7.65
N LEU A 87 -11.22 11.29 -6.47
CA LEU A 87 -10.59 12.45 -5.85
C LEU A 87 -9.11 12.20 -5.53
N ALA A 88 -8.76 10.98 -5.09
CA ALA A 88 -7.38 10.61 -4.84
C ALA A 88 -6.56 10.60 -6.15
N LEU A 89 -7.12 10.05 -7.23
CA LEU A 89 -6.45 10.09 -8.54
C LEU A 89 -6.30 11.54 -9.02
N GLU A 90 -7.33 12.39 -8.88
CA GLU A 90 -7.31 13.76 -9.38
C GLU A 90 -6.30 14.67 -8.66
N ASN A 91 -6.31 14.65 -7.32
CA ASN A 91 -5.63 15.66 -6.51
C ASN A 91 -4.18 15.30 -6.15
N VAL A 92 -3.82 14.01 -6.21
CA VAL A 92 -2.45 13.58 -5.94
C VAL A 92 -1.57 13.87 -7.17
N PRO A 93 -0.35 14.43 -6.99
CA PRO A 93 0.56 14.79 -8.08
C PRO A 93 1.20 13.55 -8.75
N LEU A 94 0.36 12.78 -9.45
CA LEU A 94 0.71 11.54 -10.11
C LEU A 94 1.06 11.77 -11.60
N PRO A 95 1.88 10.89 -12.21
CA PRO A 95 2.08 10.90 -13.65
C PRO A 95 0.74 10.73 -14.39
N THR A 96 0.43 11.63 -15.33
CA THR A 96 -0.92 11.73 -15.89
C THR A 96 -1.28 10.53 -16.74
N ALA A 97 -0.41 10.10 -17.65
CA ALA A 97 -0.71 9.02 -18.58
C ALA A 97 -1.18 7.72 -17.87
N PRO A 98 -0.41 7.12 -16.94
CA PRO A 98 -0.86 5.92 -16.24
C PRO A 98 -2.09 6.16 -15.37
N ARG A 99 -2.18 7.33 -14.71
CA ARG A 99 -3.35 7.70 -13.90
C ARG A 99 -4.63 7.72 -14.73
N MET A 100 -4.60 8.31 -15.91
CA MET A 100 -5.79 8.47 -16.77
C MET A 100 -6.26 7.12 -17.31
N VAL A 101 -5.34 6.25 -17.69
CA VAL A 101 -5.68 4.88 -18.13
C VAL A 101 -6.23 4.05 -16.95
N LEU A 102 -5.67 4.20 -15.75
CA LEU A 102 -6.22 3.58 -14.54
C LEU A 102 -7.65 4.04 -14.26
N ALA A 103 -7.92 5.35 -14.36
CA ALA A 103 -9.25 5.91 -14.19
C ALA A 103 -10.26 5.42 -15.25
N GLU A 104 -9.83 5.30 -16.51
CA GLU A 104 -10.65 4.70 -17.57
C GLU A 104 -10.99 3.24 -17.26
N GLY A 105 -10.03 2.45 -16.76
CA GLY A 105 -10.27 1.08 -16.31
C GLY A 105 -11.35 0.98 -15.23
N PHE A 106 -11.31 1.86 -14.23
CA PHE A 106 -12.37 1.98 -13.22
C PHE A 106 -13.71 2.35 -13.85
N GLN A 107 -13.74 3.33 -14.76
CA GLN A 107 -14.96 3.75 -15.43
C GLN A 107 -15.61 2.59 -16.19
N ARG A 108 -14.83 1.86 -17.01
CA ARG A 108 -15.35 0.70 -17.77
C ARG A 108 -15.86 -0.42 -16.86
N MET A 109 -15.19 -0.63 -15.73
CA MET A 109 -15.66 -1.57 -14.72
C MET A 109 -17.00 -1.14 -14.12
N LEU A 110 -17.18 0.15 -13.80
CA LEU A 110 -18.40 0.68 -13.22
C LEU A 110 -19.58 0.67 -14.20
N GLU A 111 -19.33 0.99 -15.47
CA GLU A 111 -20.32 0.90 -16.55
C GLU A 111 -20.89 -0.53 -16.66
N GLY A 112 -20.01 -1.54 -16.66
CA GLY A 112 -20.39 -2.96 -16.68
C GLY A 112 -20.68 -3.53 -18.08
N ASP A 113 -20.58 -2.70 -19.12
CA ASP A 113 -20.82 -3.11 -20.51
C ASP A 113 -19.56 -3.71 -21.17
N CYS A 114 -18.42 -3.61 -20.50
CA CYS A 114 -17.12 -4.02 -21.03
C CYS A 114 -16.70 -5.41 -20.50
N PRO A 115 -16.22 -6.33 -21.35
CA PRO A 115 -15.70 -7.61 -20.89
C PRO A 115 -14.50 -7.47 -19.93
N GLN A 116 -14.39 -8.34 -18.91
CA GLN A 116 -13.27 -8.31 -17.95
C GLN A 116 -11.89 -8.30 -18.61
N ARG A 117 -11.72 -9.01 -19.73
CA ARG A 117 -10.46 -9.04 -20.50
C ARG A 117 -10.05 -7.64 -20.97
N ASP A 118 -11.00 -6.87 -21.44
CA ASP A 118 -10.73 -5.55 -22.02
C ASP A 118 -10.50 -4.52 -20.90
N ILE A 119 -11.22 -4.64 -19.78
CA ILE A 119 -10.93 -3.89 -18.54
C ILE A 119 -9.51 -4.22 -18.04
N ARG A 120 -9.13 -5.50 -18.02
CA ARG A 120 -7.79 -5.94 -17.62
C ARG A 120 -6.69 -5.33 -18.50
N ALA A 121 -6.92 -5.24 -19.81
CA ALA A 121 -5.97 -4.65 -20.74
C ALA A 121 -5.69 -3.17 -20.42
N LEU A 122 -6.70 -2.41 -19.98
CA LEU A 122 -6.50 -1.03 -19.52
C LEU A 122 -5.62 -0.98 -18.27
N PHE A 123 -5.82 -1.85 -17.29
CA PHE A 123 -4.95 -1.89 -16.11
C PHE A 123 -3.51 -2.34 -16.45
N GLU A 124 -3.34 -3.25 -17.42
CA GLU A 124 -2.03 -3.66 -17.94
C GLU A 124 -1.31 -2.51 -18.65
N GLU A 125 -2.03 -1.74 -19.46
CA GLU A 125 -1.51 -0.55 -20.15
C GLU A 125 -1.11 0.51 -19.12
N ALA A 126 -1.97 0.80 -18.14
CA ALA A 126 -1.68 1.72 -17.05
C ALA A 126 -0.43 1.31 -16.27
N HIS A 127 -0.29 0.01 -15.98
CA HIS A 127 0.90 -0.54 -15.31
C HIS A 127 2.16 -0.37 -16.17
N THR A 128 2.08 -0.66 -17.47
CA THR A 128 3.19 -0.50 -18.42
C THR A 128 3.66 0.95 -18.49
N LEU A 129 2.72 1.89 -18.60
CA LEU A 129 3.01 3.32 -18.61
C LEU A 129 3.64 3.78 -17.28
N ALA A 130 3.14 3.30 -16.14
CA ALA A 130 3.68 3.64 -14.83
C ALA A 130 5.13 3.16 -14.67
N ARG A 131 5.42 1.93 -15.11
CA ARG A 131 6.79 1.38 -15.14
C ARG A 131 7.72 2.16 -16.07
N GLN A 132 7.23 2.62 -17.22
CA GLN A 132 8.01 3.44 -18.14
C GLN A 132 8.39 4.79 -17.51
N VAL A 133 7.45 5.42 -16.79
CA VAL A 133 7.72 6.66 -16.04
C VAL A 133 8.79 6.44 -14.98
N LEU A 134 8.64 5.39 -14.16
CA LEU A 134 9.64 5.05 -13.14
C LEU A 134 11.00 4.76 -13.79
N ALA A 135 11.08 3.91 -14.80
CA ALA A 135 12.34 3.59 -15.49
C ALA A 135 13.02 4.84 -16.07
N SER A 136 12.25 5.75 -16.69
CA SER A 136 12.78 7.01 -17.22
C SER A 136 13.34 7.90 -16.11
N ALA A 137 12.70 7.91 -14.93
CA ALA A 137 13.13 8.68 -13.78
C ALA A 137 14.30 8.04 -13.03
N VAL A 138 14.43 6.70 -13.00
CA VAL A 138 15.58 5.97 -12.42
C VAL A 138 16.81 6.09 -13.32
N ASP A 139 16.66 5.72 -14.60
CA ASP A 139 17.77 5.47 -15.52
C ASP A 139 18.22 6.76 -16.26
N GLY A 140 17.53 7.87 -16.02
CA GLY A 140 17.85 9.15 -16.64
C GLY A 140 17.54 9.20 -18.14
N GLY A 141 16.56 8.41 -18.59
CA GLY A 141 16.05 8.44 -19.96
C GLY A 141 15.54 9.83 -20.36
N LYS A 142 15.52 10.13 -21.66
CA LYS A 142 14.94 11.38 -22.16
C LYS A 142 13.42 11.36 -21.91
N PRO A 143 12.84 12.37 -21.23
CA PRO A 143 11.40 12.49 -21.11
C PRO A 143 10.76 12.49 -22.50
N HIS A 144 9.66 11.77 -22.64
CA HIS A 144 8.66 12.06 -23.67
C HIS A 144 7.40 12.56 -22.94
N GLY A 145 7.11 13.86 -23.06
CA GLY A 145 6.04 14.52 -22.29
C GLY A 145 6.43 14.88 -20.86
N GLU A 146 5.42 15.36 -20.09
CA GLU A 146 5.39 15.67 -18.65
C GLU A 146 6.71 15.94 -17.91
N GLU A 147 7.57 16.78 -18.47
CA GLU A 147 8.94 16.95 -18.01
C GLU A 147 9.02 17.39 -16.53
N ARG A 148 8.08 18.23 -16.08
CA ARG A 148 8.02 18.71 -14.69
C ARG A 148 7.70 17.59 -13.69
N LEU A 149 6.72 16.74 -13.98
CA LEU A 149 6.36 15.62 -13.09
C LEU A 149 7.45 14.55 -13.11
N LEU A 150 8.04 14.27 -14.28
CA LEU A 150 9.16 13.34 -14.37
C LEU A 150 10.38 13.84 -13.59
N GLN A 151 10.68 15.14 -13.65
CA GLN A 151 11.72 15.75 -12.83
C GLN A 151 11.39 15.61 -11.34
N GLY A 152 10.14 15.82 -10.93
CA GLY A 152 9.68 15.55 -9.56
C GLY A 152 9.96 14.12 -9.12
N VAL A 153 9.46 13.13 -9.85
CA VAL A 153 9.66 11.69 -9.57
C VAL A 153 11.14 11.28 -9.57
N ARG A 154 12.02 12.05 -10.21
CA ARG A 154 13.47 11.79 -10.24
C ARG A 154 14.20 12.23 -8.97
N TYR A 155 13.74 13.29 -8.31
CA TYR A 155 14.49 13.95 -7.24
C TYR A 155 13.75 14.03 -5.91
N ASP A 156 12.42 14.02 -5.93
CA ASP A 156 11.57 14.09 -4.74
C ASP A 156 11.20 12.66 -4.29
N PRO A 157 11.58 12.25 -3.06
CA PRO A 157 11.30 10.90 -2.56
C PRO A 157 9.81 10.61 -2.37
N LEU A 158 8.98 11.61 -2.07
CA LEU A 158 7.53 11.44 -1.89
C LEU A 158 6.85 11.24 -3.24
N LEU A 159 7.19 12.05 -4.24
CA LEU A 159 6.67 11.84 -5.61
C LEU A 159 7.14 10.51 -6.19
N ARG A 160 8.36 10.09 -5.85
CA ARG A 160 8.90 8.78 -6.24
C ARG A 160 8.13 7.63 -5.56
N LEU A 161 7.83 7.74 -4.27
CA LEU A 161 7.00 6.79 -3.54
C LEU A 161 5.58 6.70 -4.13
N LEU A 162 4.93 7.83 -4.39
CA LEU A 162 3.60 7.89 -5.02
C LEU A 162 3.57 7.24 -6.41
N ALA A 163 4.63 7.40 -7.20
CA ALA A 163 4.75 6.73 -8.51
C ALA A 163 4.87 5.21 -8.37
N TYR A 164 5.56 4.71 -7.34
CA TYR A 164 5.59 3.29 -7.00
C TYR A 164 4.22 2.79 -6.51
N GLU A 165 3.53 3.53 -5.64
CA GLU A 165 2.17 3.18 -5.20
C GLU A 165 1.18 3.14 -6.37
N LEU A 166 1.24 4.08 -7.31
CA LEU A 166 0.42 4.05 -8.54
C LEU A 166 0.73 2.81 -9.37
N THR A 167 2.01 2.48 -9.54
CA THR A 167 2.43 1.28 -10.28
C THR A 167 1.85 0.02 -9.64
N ALA A 168 1.92 -0.07 -8.31
CA ALA A 168 1.38 -1.18 -7.55
C ALA A 168 -0.15 -1.25 -7.58
N ALA A 169 -0.85 -0.11 -7.59
CA ALA A 169 -2.29 -0.06 -7.78
C ALA A 169 -2.69 -0.61 -9.16
N CYS A 170 -2.00 -0.20 -10.23
CA CYS A 170 -2.22 -0.71 -11.57
C CYS A 170 -1.99 -2.23 -11.64
N ASP A 171 -0.88 -2.71 -11.07
CA ASP A 171 -0.55 -4.15 -11.06
C ASP A 171 -1.57 -4.94 -10.21
N TYR A 172 -2.02 -4.39 -9.09
CA TYR A 172 -3.08 -4.97 -8.27
C TYR A 172 -4.35 -5.20 -9.10
N TYR A 173 -4.88 -4.16 -9.75
CA TYR A 173 -6.11 -4.29 -10.54
C TYR A 173 -5.92 -5.16 -11.79
N TYR A 174 -4.74 -5.11 -12.42
CA TYR A 174 -4.40 -6.02 -13.52
C TYR A 174 -4.45 -7.51 -13.10
N ASN A 175 -3.85 -7.84 -11.95
CA ASN A 175 -3.86 -9.19 -11.40
C ASN A 175 -5.24 -9.61 -10.91
N LEU A 176 -5.99 -8.67 -10.31
CA LEU A 176 -7.35 -8.89 -9.82
C LEU A 176 -8.30 -9.30 -10.95
N MET A 177 -8.16 -8.65 -12.11
CA MET A 177 -8.95 -8.97 -13.30
C MET A 177 -8.42 -10.20 -14.07
N GLY A 178 -7.40 -10.89 -13.54
CA GLY A 178 -6.83 -12.10 -14.12
C GLY A 178 -7.81 -13.27 -14.18
N VAL A 179 -7.55 -14.20 -15.10
CA VAL A 179 -8.27 -15.48 -15.20
C VAL A 179 -7.55 -16.50 -14.33
N GLY A 180 -7.99 -16.66 -13.09
CA GLY A 180 -7.39 -17.59 -12.13
C GLY A 180 -8.38 -17.97 -11.03
N THR A 181 -8.08 -19.07 -10.32
CA THR A 181 -8.89 -19.55 -9.20
C THR A 181 -8.70 -18.72 -7.93
N ASP A 182 -7.60 -17.96 -7.84
CA ASP A 182 -7.27 -17.09 -6.70
C ASP A 182 -6.46 -15.86 -7.16
N PRO A 183 -7.09 -14.89 -7.84
CA PRO A 183 -6.41 -13.67 -8.30
C PRO A 183 -5.87 -12.82 -7.13
N GLN A 184 -6.47 -12.96 -5.94
CA GLN A 184 -6.08 -12.24 -4.72
C GLN A 184 -4.66 -12.60 -4.25
N ARG A 185 -4.23 -13.85 -4.49
CA ARG A 185 -2.86 -14.26 -4.22
C ARG A 185 -1.85 -13.51 -5.10
N SER A 186 -2.13 -13.37 -6.39
CA SER A 186 -1.26 -12.61 -7.31
C SER A 186 -1.21 -11.13 -6.94
N CYS A 187 -2.35 -10.54 -6.57
CA CYS A 187 -2.44 -9.18 -6.04
C CYS A 187 -1.56 -9.01 -4.78
N SER A 188 -1.65 -9.95 -3.85
CA SER A 188 -0.86 -9.95 -2.61
C SER A 188 0.64 -10.03 -2.89
N VAL A 189 1.05 -10.84 -3.88
CA VAL A 189 2.45 -10.95 -4.31
C VAL A 189 2.95 -9.63 -4.90
N ALA A 190 2.17 -8.97 -5.76
CA ALA A 190 2.53 -7.68 -6.35
C ALA A 190 2.78 -6.60 -5.27
N LEU A 191 1.88 -6.48 -4.30
CA LEU A 191 2.02 -5.53 -3.20
C LEU A 191 3.19 -5.86 -2.25
N GLN A 192 3.50 -7.14 -2.07
CA GLN A 192 4.69 -7.56 -1.34
C GLN A 192 5.99 -7.21 -2.07
N MET A 193 6.00 -7.31 -3.40
CA MET A 193 7.15 -6.94 -4.22
C MET A 193 7.44 -5.43 -4.18
N LEU A 194 6.39 -4.60 -4.15
CA LEU A 194 6.53 -3.15 -3.95
C LEU A 194 7.43 -2.86 -2.74
N VAL A 195 7.06 -3.37 -1.56
CA VAL A 195 7.76 -3.07 -0.31
C VAL A 195 9.07 -3.85 -0.17
N GLY A 196 9.06 -5.13 -0.53
CA GLY A 196 10.20 -6.03 -0.33
C GLY A 196 11.30 -5.95 -1.38
N SER A 197 11.02 -5.35 -2.54
CA SER A 197 11.99 -5.22 -3.62
C SER A 197 12.06 -3.79 -4.13
N ASP A 198 10.95 -3.25 -4.62
CA ASP A 198 10.99 -2.04 -5.45
C ASP A 198 11.43 -0.80 -4.66
N LEU A 199 10.81 -0.54 -3.49
CA LEU A 199 11.18 0.60 -2.65
C LEU A 199 12.60 0.50 -2.08
N ARG A 200 13.09 -0.72 -1.86
CA ARG A 200 14.39 -0.98 -1.24
C ARG A 200 15.56 -0.91 -2.20
N THR A 201 15.33 -1.38 -3.43
CA THR A 201 16.35 -1.38 -4.48
C THR A 201 16.44 -0.03 -5.17
N ASP A 202 15.44 0.83 -5.00
CA ASP A 202 15.52 2.22 -5.43
C ASP A 202 16.59 3.00 -4.66
N GLY A 203 17.56 3.56 -5.39
CA GLY A 203 18.72 4.23 -4.82
C GLY A 203 18.41 5.57 -4.12
N LEU A 204 17.29 6.23 -4.42
CA LEU A 204 16.87 7.46 -3.73
C LEU A 204 16.13 7.09 -2.43
N LEU A 205 15.15 6.20 -2.51
CA LEU A 205 14.32 5.81 -1.37
C LEU A 205 15.12 5.02 -0.32
N GLY A 206 16.03 4.15 -0.78
CA GLY A 206 16.98 3.46 0.09
C GLY A 206 17.88 4.43 0.86
N LYS A 207 18.34 5.53 0.23
CA LYS A 207 19.13 6.56 0.92
C LYS A 207 18.32 7.28 2.01
N MET A 208 17.04 7.58 1.76
CA MET A 208 16.17 8.18 2.78
C MET A 208 15.99 7.23 3.97
N THR A 209 15.78 5.94 3.69
CA THR A 209 15.67 4.90 4.72
C THR A 209 16.93 4.81 5.57
N HIS A 210 18.11 4.78 4.93
CA HIS A 210 19.39 4.75 5.64
C HIS A 210 19.65 6.05 6.42
N ALA A 211 19.33 7.21 5.85
CA ALA A 211 19.47 8.49 6.53
C ALA A 211 18.65 8.53 7.82
N PHE A 212 17.43 7.99 7.81
CA PHE A 212 16.61 7.88 9.02
C PHE A 212 17.16 6.85 10.01
N HIS A 213 17.52 5.67 9.53
CA HIS A 213 18.02 4.58 10.37
C HIS A 213 19.32 4.97 11.11
N ASP A 214 20.27 5.56 10.39
CA ASP A 214 21.59 5.92 10.91
C ASP A 214 21.59 7.26 11.66
N HIS A 215 20.45 7.96 11.71
CA HIS A 215 20.32 9.23 12.42
C HIS A 215 20.65 9.08 13.92
N PRO A 216 21.46 9.98 14.51
CA PRO A 216 21.93 9.84 15.87
C PRO A 216 20.79 9.96 16.89
N ARG A 217 20.73 8.98 17.81
CA ARG A 217 19.71 8.87 18.86
C ARG A 217 20.33 8.48 20.21
N VAL A 218 19.65 8.85 21.29
CA VAL A 218 19.92 8.34 22.64
C VAL A 218 19.53 6.86 22.69
N LEU A 219 20.48 5.98 23.04
CA LEU A 219 20.27 4.54 22.98
C LEU A 219 19.14 4.06 23.89
N GLU A 220 18.98 4.67 25.06
CA GLU A 220 17.98 4.26 26.05
C GLU A 220 16.57 4.75 25.75
N THR A 221 16.42 5.94 25.17
CA THR A 221 15.11 6.59 25.00
C THR A 221 14.61 6.60 23.55
N GLY A 222 15.52 6.47 22.57
CA GLY A 222 15.23 6.68 21.15
C GLY A 222 15.11 8.16 20.77
N GLU A 223 15.31 9.09 21.69
CA GLU A 223 15.24 10.52 21.41
C GLU A 223 16.33 10.93 20.41
N ARG A 224 15.93 11.72 19.42
CA ARG A 224 16.82 12.17 18.36
C ARG A 224 17.77 13.22 18.91
N LEU A 225 19.07 13.09 18.61
CA LEU A 225 20.10 14.03 19.05
C LEU A 225 20.17 15.29 18.19
N ALA A 226 19.54 15.26 17.02
CA ALA A 226 19.38 16.37 16.08
C ALA A 226 18.05 16.26 15.35
N GLU A 227 17.60 17.33 14.71
CA GLU A 227 16.43 17.29 13.83
C GLU A 227 16.72 16.41 12.61
N VAL A 228 15.73 15.59 12.23
CA VAL A 228 15.77 14.80 11.00
C VAL A 228 15.35 15.73 9.85
N PRO A 229 16.00 15.66 8.67
CA PRO A 229 15.54 16.42 7.51
C PRO A 229 14.07 16.15 7.20
N VAL A 230 13.30 17.19 6.90
CA VAL A 230 11.84 17.11 6.68
C VAL A 230 11.49 16.06 5.64
N ASP A 231 12.16 16.08 4.49
CA ASP A 231 11.92 15.12 3.40
C ASP A 231 12.14 13.66 3.82
N VAL A 232 13.09 13.41 4.74
CA VAL A 232 13.36 12.08 5.28
C VAL A 232 12.25 11.66 6.23
N GLU A 233 11.85 12.55 7.14
CA GLU A 233 10.79 12.29 8.12
C GLU A 233 9.44 12.05 7.44
N GLU A 234 9.05 12.90 6.48
CA GLU A 234 7.83 12.73 5.70
C GLU A 234 7.85 11.45 4.87
N PHE A 235 8.96 11.13 4.21
CA PHE A 235 9.09 9.87 3.47
C PHE A 235 8.92 8.64 4.36
N ILE A 236 9.52 8.64 5.55
CA ILE A 236 9.42 7.52 6.50
C ILE A 236 7.99 7.39 7.03
N LYS A 237 7.36 8.51 7.35
CA LYS A 237 5.95 8.56 7.75
C LYS A 237 5.05 7.91 6.70
N GLU A 238 5.13 8.35 5.45
CA GLU A 238 4.30 7.83 4.36
C GLU A 238 4.58 6.34 4.10
N THR A 239 5.84 5.90 4.21
CA THR A 239 6.18 4.49 4.04
C THR A 239 5.60 3.64 5.18
N PHE A 240 5.55 4.13 6.42
CA PHE A 240 4.85 3.43 7.50
C PHE A 240 3.34 3.34 7.25
N LEU A 241 2.71 4.40 6.76
CA LEU A 241 1.28 4.38 6.39
C LEU A 241 1.02 3.39 5.25
N LEU A 242 1.92 3.32 4.27
CA LEU A 242 1.86 2.35 3.18
C LEU A 242 1.97 0.91 3.70
N GLU A 243 2.99 0.60 4.50
CA GLU A 243 3.16 -0.74 5.08
C GLU A 243 1.97 -1.12 5.98
N ARG A 244 1.47 -0.15 6.75
CA ARG A 244 0.24 -0.31 7.55
C ARG A 244 -0.91 -0.73 6.65
N ASP A 245 -1.20 0.03 5.61
CA ASP A 245 -2.39 -0.20 4.79
C ASP A 245 -2.27 -1.47 3.95
N ILE A 246 -1.06 -1.83 3.52
CA ILE A 246 -0.82 -3.09 2.80
C ILE A 246 -0.96 -4.30 3.73
N PHE A 247 -0.32 -4.31 4.91
CA PHE A 247 -0.16 -5.53 5.70
C PHE A 247 -0.94 -5.56 7.02
N GLY A 248 -1.33 -4.41 7.56
CA GLY A 248 -2.08 -4.30 8.82
C GLY A 248 -1.41 -5.00 9.99
N GLU A 249 -2.13 -5.88 10.66
CA GLU A 249 -1.59 -6.70 11.76
C GLU A 249 -0.57 -7.75 11.31
N TYR A 250 -0.49 -8.02 10.00
CA TYR A 250 0.42 -9.01 9.42
C TYR A 250 1.78 -8.41 9.02
N ARG A 251 2.03 -7.12 9.32
CA ARG A 251 3.31 -6.43 9.10
C ARG A 251 4.50 -7.18 9.68
N PHE A 252 4.30 -7.86 10.82
CA PHE A 252 5.36 -8.70 11.36
C PHE A 252 5.37 -10.09 10.67
N ASP A 253 6.41 -10.40 9.89
CA ASP A 253 6.64 -11.74 9.30
C ASP A 253 8.10 -12.21 9.53
N ALA A 254 8.30 -13.14 10.47
CA ALA A 254 9.61 -13.74 10.77
C ALA A 254 10.28 -14.46 9.59
N ARG A 255 9.56 -14.75 8.49
CA ARG A 255 10.10 -15.45 7.31
C ARG A 255 10.31 -14.53 6.11
N ALA A 256 9.87 -13.28 6.22
CA ALA A 256 10.17 -12.26 5.24
C ALA A 256 11.55 -11.70 5.60
N ASP A 257 12.55 -11.95 4.75
CA ASP A 257 13.94 -11.48 4.94
C ASP A 257 13.97 -9.95 5.11
N ASN A 258 13.95 -9.48 6.37
CA ASN A 258 14.01 -8.06 6.75
C ASN A 258 13.09 -7.13 5.94
N VAL A 259 11.98 -7.57 5.33
CA VAL A 259 11.27 -6.93 4.18
C VAL A 259 10.53 -5.61 4.51
N TYR A 260 10.24 -5.35 5.77
CA TYR A 260 9.48 -4.17 6.22
C TYR A 260 10.37 -3.14 6.89
N LEU A 261 9.97 -1.86 6.94
CA LEU A 261 10.68 -0.81 7.68
C LEU A 261 10.78 -1.16 9.16
N LEU A 262 9.71 -1.72 9.73
CA LEU A 262 9.72 -2.26 11.10
C LEU A 262 10.68 -3.46 11.26
N HIS A 263 10.99 -4.16 10.17
CA HIS A 263 11.89 -5.33 10.11
C HIS A 263 13.31 -5.02 9.63
N CYS A 264 13.59 -3.78 9.19
CA CYS A 264 14.95 -3.36 8.81
C CYS A 264 15.93 -3.43 9.99
N LEU A 265 15.42 -3.71 11.18
CA LEU A 265 16.15 -4.18 12.34
C LEU A 265 16.69 -5.59 12.06
N LYS A 266 17.87 -5.67 11.45
CA LYS A 266 18.60 -6.94 11.38
C LYS A 266 18.90 -7.39 12.81
N LEU A 267 18.08 -8.27 13.37
CA LEU A 267 18.24 -8.87 14.70
C LEU A 267 19.33 -9.97 14.71
N SER A 268 20.30 -9.92 13.79
CA SER A 268 21.36 -10.93 13.68
C SER A 268 22.46 -10.79 14.74
N ASP A 269 22.43 -9.75 15.58
CA ASP A 269 23.44 -9.55 16.63
C ASP A 269 22.88 -9.83 18.02
N ILE A 270 23.07 -11.07 18.50
CA ILE A 270 22.67 -11.54 19.85
C ILE A 270 23.57 -10.97 20.97
N VAL A 271 24.49 -10.03 20.68
CA VAL A 271 25.58 -9.72 21.62
C VAL A 271 25.45 -8.37 22.33
N LYS A 272 24.68 -7.39 21.83
CA LYS A 272 24.38 -6.10 22.49
C LYS A 272 23.04 -5.56 21.96
N THR A 273 22.35 -4.68 22.69
CA THR A 273 21.19 -3.93 22.14
C THR A 273 21.57 -3.39 20.75
N PRO A 274 20.99 -3.93 19.67
CA PRO A 274 21.37 -3.50 18.33
C PRO A 274 21.10 -2.00 18.20
N GLN A 275 22.01 -1.25 17.59
CA GLN A 275 21.78 0.18 17.31
C GLN A 275 20.47 0.38 16.52
N SER A 276 20.07 -0.63 15.76
CA SER A 276 18.79 -0.69 15.08
C SER A 276 17.61 -0.71 16.06
N PHE A 277 17.66 -1.40 17.21
CA PHE A 277 16.54 -1.43 18.17
C PHE A 277 16.11 -0.03 18.63
N VAL A 278 17.06 0.90 18.73
CA VAL A 278 16.81 2.29 19.12
C VAL A 278 15.86 3.01 18.14
N VAL A 279 15.82 2.56 16.88
CA VAL A 279 14.87 3.07 15.87
C VAL A 279 13.42 2.75 16.27
N LEU A 280 13.12 1.60 16.91
CA LEU A 280 11.78 1.31 17.44
C LEU A 280 11.36 2.27 18.55
N LEU A 281 12.34 2.88 19.22
CA LEU A 281 12.07 3.82 20.29
C LEU A 281 11.80 5.25 19.78
N ASP A 282 12.09 5.52 18.49
CA ASP A 282 11.90 6.83 17.86
C ASP A 282 10.43 7.29 17.93
N PRO A 283 10.15 8.57 18.24
CA PRO A 283 8.79 9.08 18.35
C PRO A 283 7.93 8.86 17.09
N LEU A 284 8.50 9.04 15.89
CA LEU A 284 7.78 8.85 14.63
C LEU A 284 7.42 7.39 14.40
N VAL A 285 8.35 6.49 14.72
CA VAL A 285 8.14 5.05 14.60
C VAL A 285 7.04 4.60 15.57
N LYS A 286 7.04 5.11 16.80
CA LYS A 286 5.97 4.85 17.77
C LYS A 286 4.61 5.41 17.32
N SER A 287 4.58 6.62 16.74
CA SER A 287 3.32 7.25 16.32
C SER A 287 2.72 6.60 15.08
N CYS A 288 3.55 6.20 14.11
CA CYS A 288 3.09 5.74 12.80
C CYS A 288 3.17 4.22 12.61
N GLY A 289 3.99 3.53 13.41
CA GLY A 289 4.23 2.10 13.28
C GLY A 289 3.08 1.21 13.78
N ASN A 290 2.17 1.73 14.60
CA ASN A 290 1.09 1.01 15.29
C ASN A 290 1.48 -0.41 15.75
N PHE A 291 2.35 -0.45 16.76
CA PHE A 291 2.78 -1.68 17.40
C PHE A 291 2.79 -1.50 18.92
N ASP A 292 2.65 -2.63 19.60
CA ASP A 292 2.84 -2.76 21.03
C ASP A 292 4.22 -3.33 21.30
N LEU A 293 5.04 -2.62 22.08
CA LEU A 293 6.34 -3.08 22.58
C LEU A 293 6.26 -3.28 24.09
N GLN A 294 6.19 -4.55 24.52
CA GLN A 294 6.22 -4.93 25.93
C GLN A 294 7.65 -5.30 26.33
N SER A 295 8.09 -4.86 27.51
CA SER A 295 9.45 -5.06 27.99
C SER A 295 9.44 -5.63 29.40
N ASP A 296 9.87 -6.89 29.55
CA ASP A 296 9.86 -7.62 30.81
C ASP A 296 11.27 -7.92 31.28
N VAL A 297 11.56 -7.64 32.56
CA VAL A 297 12.83 -8.00 33.17
C VAL A 297 12.87 -9.51 33.41
N VAL A 298 13.82 -10.20 32.77
CA VAL A 298 13.96 -11.66 32.84
C VAL A 298 15.35 -12.06 33.37
N ARG A 299 15.52 -13.34 33.67
CA ARG A 299 16.79 -13.92 34.13
C ARG A 299 17.42 -13.16 35.31
N GLN A 300 16.64 -12.96 36.38
CA GLN A 300 17.09 -12.30 37.63
C GLN A 300 17.60 -10.86 37.43
N GLY A 301 17.04 -10.09 36.48
CA GLY A 301 17.43 -8.70 36.28
C GLY A 301 18.56 -8.48 35.28
N ARG A 302 19.10 -9.55 34.70
CA ARG A 302 20.25 -9.47 33.79
C ARG A 302 19.86 -9.13 32.34
N TRP A 303 18.63 -9.43 31.95
CA TRP A 303 18.14 -9.28 30.57
C TRP A 303 16.76 -8.63 30.59
N VAL A 304 16.43 -7.94 29.51
CA VAL A 304 15.07 -7.47 29.21
C VAL A 304 14.58 -8.22 28.00
N ARG A 305 13.44 -8.90 28.14
CA ARG A 305 12.72 -9.49 27.02
C ARG A 305 11.82 -8.44 26.43
N HIS A 306 12.01 -8.15 25.15
CA HIS A 306 11.13 -7.32 24.36
C HIS A 306 10.19 -8.21 23.54
N THR A 307 8.91 -7.91 23.63
CA THR A 307 7.85 -8.57 22.87
C THR A 307 7.19 -7.51 22.01
N LEU A 308 7.36 -7.62 20.69
CA LEU A 308 6.85 -6.69 19.70
C LEU A 308 5.70 -7.34 18.93
N LYS A 309 4.56 -6.65 18.88
CA LYS A 309 3.36 -7.11 18.18
C LYS A 309 2.70 -5.96 17.43
N ALA A 310 2.18 -6.21 16.23
CA ALA A 310 1.41 -5.20 15.51
C ALA A 310 0.09 -4.96 16.22
N GLY A 311 -0.27 -3.69 16.35
CA GLY A 311 -1.57 -3.28 16.86
C GLY A 311 -2.67 -3.68 15.89
N LYS A 312 -3.90 -3.74 16.40
CA LYS A 312 -5.09 -3.87 15.55
C LYS A 312 -5.28 -2.55 14.79
N GLU A 313 -5.60 -2.65 13.51
CA GLU A 313 -5.85 -1.50 12.65
C GLU A 313 -7.31 -1.48 12.20
N ASP A 314 -7.87 -0.27 12.11
CA ASP A 314 -9.11 -0.05 11.39
C ASP A 314 -8.81 0.51 10.01
N HIS A 315 -8.82 -0.36 9.01
CA HIS A 315 -8.50 0.06 7.64
C HIS A 315 -9.65 0.79 6.95
N ARG A 316 -10.86 0.90 7.53
CA ARG A 316 -12.02 1.48 6.85
C ARG A 316 -11.72 2.87 6.34
N LEU A 317 -12.00 3.14 5.06
CA LEU A 317 -11.86 4.49 4.51
C LEU A 317 -12.80 5.49 5.19
N LEU A 318 -14.01 5.05 5.50
CA LEU A 318 -15.06 5.83 6.16
C LEU A 318 -15.48 5.12 7.45
N SER A 319 -15.49 5.84 8.57
CA SER A 319 -15.83 5.29 9.90
C SER A 319 -17.24 4.72 9.98
N ARG A 320 -18.17 5.23 9.15
CA ARG A 320 -19.56 4.77 9.06
C ARG A 320 -19.73 3.39 8.41
N LEU A 321 -18.74 2.92 7.65
CA LEU A 321 -18.83 1.63 6.98
C LEU A 321 -18.74 0.49 8.00
N PRO A 322 -19.46 -0.63 7.81
CA PRO A 322 -19.26 -1.82 8.64
C PRO A 322 -17.87 -2.43 8.37
N SER A 323 -17.41 -3.31 9.26
CA SER A 323 -16.20 -4.11 9.00
C SER A 323 -16.39 -5.05 7.81
N LEU A 324 -17.53 -5.74 7.78
CA LEU A 324 -17.93 -6.73 6.78
C LEU A 324 -19.39 -6.49 6.40
N GLU A 325 -19.67 -6.55 5.11
CA GLU A 325 -21.01 -6.50 4.54
C GLU A 325 -21.23 -7.67 3.57
N THR A 326 -22.45 -8.19 3.50
CA THR A 326 -22.84 -9.22 2.54
C THR A 326 -23.88 -8.66 1.60
N ILE A 327 -23.55 -8.56 0.33
CA ILE A 327 -24.42 -8.02 -0.72
C ILE A 327 -24.99 -9.21 -1.51
N VAL A 328 -26.32 -9.27 -1.62
CA VAL A 328 -27.01 -10.30 -2.41
C VAL A 328 -27.78 -9.63 -3.53
N LEU A 329 -27.44 -9.97 -4.78
CA LEU A 329 -28.02 -9.38 -5.98
C LEU A 329 -28.17 -10.44 -7.08
N ASP A 330 -28.94 -10.14 -8.12
CA ASP A 330 -29.10 -11.05 -9.25
C ASP A 330 -27.83 -11.03 -10.12
N ASP A 331 -27.37 -12.21 -10.54
CA ASP A 331 -26.16 -12.36 -11.35
C ASP A 331 -26.45 -11.93 -12.79
N ASP A 332 -25.87 -10.79 -13.20
CA ASP A 332 -25.98 -10.25 -14.56
C ASP A 332 -25.52 -11.25 -15.65
N ILE A 333 -24.71 -12.25 -15.29
CA ILE A 333 -24.16 -13.26 -16.20
C ILE A 333 -24.99 -14.54 -16.20
N ALA A 334 -25.49 -14.95 -15.04
CA ALA A 334 -26.23 -16.21 -14.87
C ALA A 334 -27.69 -15.93 -14.54
N GLU A 335 -28.51 -15.84 -15.59
CA GLU A 335 -29.94 -15.54 -15.51
C GLU A 335 -30.66 -16.40 -14.44
N GLY A 336 -31.33 -15.73 -13.50
CA GLY A 336 -32.08 -16.37 -12.41
C GLY A 336 -31.25 -16.88 -11.23
N LYS A 337 -29.93 -16.67 -11.22
CA LYS A 337 -29.07 -16.95 -10.04
C LYS A 337 -28.80 -15.68 -9.26
N LYS A 338 -28.63 -15.84 -7.95
CA LYS A 338 -28.18 -14.78 -7.05
C LYS A 338 -26.67 -14.90 -6.83
N MET A 339 -26.00 -13.77 -6.87
CA MET A 339 -24.62 -13.58 -6.48
C MET A 339 -24.55 -13.08 -5.04
N GLU A 340 -23.72 -13.71 -4.23
CA GLU A 340 -23.43 -13.29 -2.86
C GLU A 340 -22.00 -12.78 -2.79
N ILE A 341 -21.86 -11.50 -2.45
CA ILE A 341 -20.58 -10.80 -2.40
C ILE A 341 -20.27 -10.48 -0.94
N LEU A 342 -19.13 -10.94 -0.46
CA LEU A 342 -18.57 -10.57 0.84
C LEU A 342 -17.62 -9.39 0.64
N VAL A 343 -17.92 -8.26 1.28
CA VAL A 343 -17.12 -7.03 1.18
C VAL A 343 -16.53 -6.68 2.54
N TYR A 344 -15.22 -6.63 2.61
CA TYR A 344 -14.44 -6.29 3.80
C TYR A 344 -13.88 -4.88 3.62
N TYR A 345 -14.26 -3.98 4.53
CA TYR A 345 -13.80 -2.59 4.51
C TYR A 345 -12.69 -2.34 5.54
N ASP A 346 -12.58 -3.17 6.58
CA ASP A 346 -11.62 -3.02 7.66
C ASP A 346 -10.37 -3.90 7.51
N LYS A 347 -10.22 -4.58 6.38
CA LYS A 347 -9.09 -5.47 6.11
C LYS A 347 -7.92 -4.74 5.41
N PRO A 348 -6.67 -5.14 5.70
CA PRO A 348 -5.51 -4.67 4.95
C PRO A 348 -5.61 -5.11 3.49
N ILE A 349 -4.91 -4.41 2.59
CA ILE A 349 -4.99 -4.70 1.15
C ILE A 349 -4.44 -6.11 0.84
N CYS A 350 -3.35 -6.49 1.52
CA CYS A 350 -2.73 -7.79 1.39
C CYS A 350 -3.23 -8.74 2.50
N MET A 351 -4.27 -9.52 2.17
CA MET A 351 -4.85 -10.50 3.08
C MET A 351 -4.07 -11.82 3.14
N HIS A 352 -3.24 -12.11 2.14
CA HIS A 352 -2.54 -13.39 2.03
C HIS A 352 -1.03 -13.24 2.23
N ARG A 353 -0.50 -13.91 3.26
CA ARG A 353 0.95 -14.07 3.46
C ARG A 353 1.53 -15.01 2.41
N GLN A 354 2.68 -14.67 1.83
CA GLN A 354 3.40 -15.54 0.87
C GLN A 354 3.89 -16.86 1.50
N LYS A 355 4.19 -16.89 2.81
CA LYS A 355 4.81 -18.03 3.49
C LYS A 355 4.14 -18.42 4.82
N GLY A 356 2.81 -18.41 4.90
CA GLY A 356 2.09 -18.97 6.06
C GLY A 356 2.14 -20.50 6.08
N THR A 357 2.37 -21.12 7.25
CA THR A 357 2.01 -22.54 7.40
C THR A 357 0.49 -22.69 7.40
N THR A 358 -0.01 -23.85 6.96
CA THR A 358 -1.44 -24.17 7.04
C THR A 358 -2.02 -24.06 8.45
N LYS A 359 -1.21 -24.11 9.51
CA LYS A 359 -1.65 -23.89 10.89
C LYS A 359 -1.81 -22.40 11.22
N GLU A 360 -0.87 -21.55 10.80
CA GLU A 360 -0.95 -20.10 10.98
C GLU A 360 -2.09 -19.49 10.16
N THR A 361 -2.27 -19.94 8.90
CA THR A 361 -3.35 -19.47 8.02
C THR A 361 -4.73 -19.91 8.49
N LYS A 362 -4.86 -21.10 9.10
CA LYS A 362 -6.12 -21.58 9.68
C LYS A 362 -6.44 -21.00 11.06
N GLY A 363 -5.40 -20.56 11.79
CA GLY A 363 -5.54 -20.02 13.14
C GLY A 363 -5.63 -18.50 13.22
N ASP A 364 -5.54 -17.79 12.09
CA ASP A 364 -5.48 -16.32 12.00
C ASP A 364 -4.47 -15.72 13.00
N LEU A 365 -3.30 -16.34 13.09
CA LEU A 365 -2.31 -15.99 14.10
C LEU A 365 -1.50 -14.77 13.64
N VAL A 366 -1.70 -13.65 14.33
CA VAL A 366 -0.86 -12.45 14.26
C VAL A 366 0.55 -12.81 14.75
N HIS A 367 1.58 -12.32 14.05
CA HIS A 367 2.95 -12.60 14.45
C HIS A 367 3.36 -11.74 15.63
N THR A 368 4.26 -12.27 16.46
CA THR A 368 4.84 -11.56 17.60
C THR A 368 6.32 -11.87 17.61
N GLU A 369 7.14 -10.83 17.54
CA GLU A 369 8.58 -10.95 17.64
C GLU A 369 9.00 -10.88 19.10
N VAL A 370 9.82 -11.84 19.54
CA VAL A 370 10.33 -11.91 20.91
C VAL A 370 11.84 -11.99 20.86
N PHE A 371 12.51 -11.06 21.53
CA PHE A 371 13.97 -11.05 21.66
C PHE A 371 14.38 -10.63 23.08
N GLU A 372 15.56 -11.08 23.51
CA GLU A 372 16.10 -10.77 24.84
C GLU A 372 17.38 -9.95 24.66
N LEU A 373 17.44 -8.77 25.29
CA LEU A 373 18.60 -7.90 25.29
C LEU A 373 19.24 -7.86 26.67
N ALA A 374 20.57 -7.94 26.73
CA ALA A 374 21.30 -7.85 27.99
C ALA A 374 21.21 -6.42 28.56
N VAL A 375 20.97 -6.30 29.86
CA VAL A 375 20.98 -5.01 30.55
C VAL A 375 22.43 -4.62 30.84
N GLU A 376 22.87 -3.46 30.32
CA GLU A 376 24.18 -2.94 30.69
C GLU A 376 24.21 -2.61 32.18
N ASN A 377 25.13 -3.25 32.91
CA ASN A 377 25.36 -2.92 34.31
C ASN A 377 26.25 -1.67 34.42
N LYS A 378 25.62 -0.49 34.51
CA LYS A 378 26.29 0.83 34.62
C LYS A 378 27.20 0.97 35.85
N ASN A 379 27.04 0.10 36.86
CA ASN A 379 27.83 0.12 38.09
C ASN A 379 29.12 -0.71 38.01
N LYS A 380 29.36 -1.42 36.90
CA LYS A 380 30.59 -2.21 36.71
C LYS A 380 31.68 -1.40 36.02
N THR A 381 32.89 -1.50 36.58
CA THR A 381 34.11 -0.97 35.97
C THR A 381 34.41 -1.66 34.63
N PHE A 382 35.23 -1.03 33.79
CA PHE A 382 35.64 -1.59 32.49
C PHE A 382 36.18 -3.03 32.61
N PHE A 383 36.99 -3.30 33.65
CA PHE A 383 37.58 -4.62 33.88
C PHE A 383 36.53 -5.67 34.28
N GLU A 384 35.55 -5.31 35.10
CA GLU A 384 34.46 -6.22 35.49
C GLU A 384 33.53 -6.56 34.31
N ARG A 385 33.39 -5.66 33.33
CA ARG A 385 32.70 -5.92 32.06
C ARG A 385 33.53 -6.88 31.19
N TRP A 386 34.81 -6.61 31.00
CA TRP A 386 35.70 -7.39 30.13
C TRP A 386 35.88 -8.85 30.58
N PHE A 387 35.96 -9.12 31.88
CA PHE A 387 36.18 -10.48 32.40
C PHE A 387 34.90 -11.31 32.54
N MET A 388 33.72 -10.68 32.60
CA MET A 388 32.44 -11.39 32.79
C MET A 388 31.72 -11.70 31.46
N ASP A 389 32.02 -10.97 30.38
CA ASP A 389 31.45 -11.23 29.03
C ASP A 389 32.16 -12.37 28.27
N GLN A 390 33.19 -12.99 28.87
CA GLN A 390 33.96 -14.11 28.30
C GLN A 390 33.40 -15.50 28.68
N TYR A 391 32.30 -15.58 29.44
CA TYR A 391 31.70 -16.83 29.94
C TYR A 391 30.19 -16.92 29.75
#